data_AF-V9KY60-F1
#
_entry.id   AF-V9KY60-F1
#
_cell.length_a   1.000
_cell.length_b   1.000
_cell.length_c   1.000
_cell.angle_alpha   90.00
_cell.angle_beta   90.00
_cell.angle_gamma   90.00
#
_symmetry.space_group_name_H-M   'P 1'
#
loop_
_entity.id
_entity.type
_entity.pdbx_description
1 polymer ?
#
loop_
_entity_poly.entity_id
_entity_poly.type
_entity_poly.pdbx_seq_one_letter_code
_entity_poly.pdbx_strand_id
1 'polypeptide(L)'
;SLPLSLTQISNFEVEAKYGVIAFASVPTILTDMSNADANDFESAIYNLRAVKFSDLKTEGNKGTNIKAALDEVLKMMIFQRRVREKEIDTWLAINHVIVLLTDGKSNTGGEPIRKMQQIRYFLEINKTREDHLDVYVLGLGPEADKETISKLASNKPNERHAFFLEKEQLVTVFNHMLRLTSVGDLCGFANASLEAINLTAPWHVEIHKQGDMNYRCSGSIVAKDWILTAAHCFERVSDQEPQRVSVRLGNRRSVKVSQFHRHPKYSLRSKVGDGIAEFYDYDAALVKLTNSLKFTADVRPVCLPCTWDTSRVLQMNSNHTGCSDHERNLLPPVGKISAKFVQRNTLKTAKIMAGAQERRECEESAKKASIYSNVTEVKSVVTERFLCSGGASIPIACKGDSGGPLYVQKKYRNIQVGVISWGVEDHCDRPSHADHARDFHISVFRIMPWLKEVMGDSVQFLAH
;
A
#
# COMPACT_ATOMS: atom_id res chain seq x y z
N SER A 1 -6.76 -10.41 -16.42
CA SER A 1 -6.29 -10.82 -15.08
C SER A 1 -4.76 -10.76 -14.95
N LEU A 2 -3.94 -11.28 -15.89
CA LEU A 2 -2.47 -11.09 -15.88
C LEU A 2 -1.97 -9.64 -15.77
N PRO A 3 -2.58 -8.64 -16.44
CA PRO A 3 -2.13 -7.27 -16.29
C PRO A 3 -2.24 -6.80 -14.84
N LEU A 4 -3.30 -7.21 -14.14
CA LEU A 4 -3.53 -6.90 -12.71
C LEU A 4 -2.41 -7.44 -11.81
N SER A 5 -1.89 -8.60 -12.18
CA SER A 5 -0.86 -9.34 -11.47
C SER A 5 0.55 -8.79 -11.66
N LEU A 6 0.88 -8.44 -12.90
CA LEU A 6 2.12 -7.72 -13.21
C LEU A 6 2.10 -6.34 -12.53
N THR A 7 0.93 -5.67 -12.46
CA THR A 7 0.80 -4.38 -11.76
C THR A 7 1.04 -4.51 -10.25
N GLN A 8 0.88 -5.71 -9.67
CA GLN A 8 1.28 -5.93 -8.27
C GLN A 8 2.79 -6.00 -8.13
N ILE A 9 3.51 -6.63 -9.07
CA ILE A 9 4.98 -6.78 -9.05
C ILE A 9 5.68 -5.42 -9.21
N SER A 10 5.17 -4.52 -10.05
CA SER A 10 5.72 -3.16 -10.18
C SER A 10 5.51 -2.25 -8.97
N ASN A 11 4.73 -2.70 -7.97
CA ASN A 11 4.58 -1.98 -6.70
C ASN A 11 5.66 -2.33 -5.67
N PHE A 12 6.50 -3.35 -5.95
CA PHE A 12 7.65 -3.70 -5.13
C PHE A 12 8.85 -2.90 -5.62
N GLU A 13 9.61 -2.35 -4.68
CA GLU A 13 10.83 -1.56 -4.94
C GLU A 13 11.95 -2.43 -5.52
N VAL A 14 11.81 -2.85 -6.77
CA VAL A 14 12.83 -3.60 -7.49
C VAL A 14 13.01 -2.96 -8.85
N GLU A 15 14.23 -2.47 -9.14
CA GLU A 15 14.63 -2.19 -10.53
C GLU A 15 14.59 -3.52 -11.29
N ALA A 16 13.48 -3.77 -11.98
CA ALA A 16 13.26 -4.98 -12.75
C ALA A 16 13.38 -4.66 -14.23
N LYS A 17 13.92 -5.61 -14.99
CA LYS A 17 13.78 -5.64 -16.45
C LYS A 17 12.75 -6.70 -16.82
N TYR A 18 11.83 -6.33 -17.69
CA TYR A 18 10.72 -7.18 -18.09
C TYR A 18 11.00 -7.80 -19.45
N GLY A 19 10.85 -9.12 -19.54
CA GLY A 19 10.79 -9.88 -20.79
C GLY A 19 9.41 -10.48 -20.93
N VAL A 20 8.73 -10.25 -22.05
CA VAL A 20 7.38 -10.77 -22.29
C VAL A 20 7.39 -11.57 -23.58
N ILE A 21 7.08 -12.86 -23.46
CA ILE A 21 7.05 -13.81 -24.57
C ILE A 21 5.66 -14.44 -24.62
N ALA A 22 4.99 -14.33 -25.76
CA ALA A 22 3.84 -15.16 -26.08
C ALA A 22 4.31 -16.34 -26.94
N PHE A 23 3.72 -17.53 -26.79
CA PHE A 23 4.20 -18.69 -27.53
C PHE A 23 3.07 -19.63 -27.95
N ALA A 24 3.29 -20.27 -29.10
CA ALA A 24 2.58 -21.44 -29.59
C ALA A 24 3.61 -22.42 -30.17
N SER A 25 3.62 -22.67 -31.48
CA SER A 25 4.68 -23.47 -32.13
C SER A 25 5.98 -22.68 -32.24
N VAL A 26 5.87 -21.37 -32.49
CA VAL A 26 6.94 -20.39 -32.54
C VAL A 26 6.70 -19.33 -31.45
N PRO A 27 7.73 -18.93 -30.67
CA PRO A 27 7.61 -17.85 -29.72
C PRO A 27 7.64 -16.47 -30.41
N THR A 28 6.85 -15.54 -29.86
CA THR A 28 6.79 -14.13 -30.26
C THR A 28 7.25 -13.29 -29.07
N ILE A 29 8.33 -12.54 -29.27
CA ILE A 29 8.85 -11.61 -28.26
C ILE A 29 8.03 -10.33 -28.31
N LEU A 30 7.29 -10.05 -27.24
CA LEU A 30 6.48 -8.83 -27.09
C LEU A 30 7.24 -7.72 -26.39
N THR A 31 8.19 -8.09 -25.53
CA THR A 31 9.09 -7.15 -24.84
C THR A 31 10.42 -7.87 -24.63
N ASP A 32 11.50 -7.26 -25.12
CA ASP A 32 12.85 -7.78 -24.98
C ASP A 32 13.57 -7.06 -23.85
N MET A 33 14.18 -7.82 -22.94
CA MET A 33 14.99 -7.29 -21.83
C MET A 33 16.23 -6.53 -22.29
N SER A 34 16.67 -6.69 -23.55
CA SER A 34 17.77 -5.93 -24.13
C SER A 34 17.43 -4.48 -24.39
N ASN A 35 16.15 -4.14 -24.55
CA ASN A 35 15.73 -2.79 -24.92
C ASN A 35 15.94 -1.80 -23.77
N ALA A 36 16.20 -0.53 -24.12
CA ALA A 36 16.42 0.53 -23.15
C ALA A 36 15.20 0.71 -22.22
N ASP A 37 14.00 0.56 -22.78
CA ASP A 37 12.73 0.72 -22.06
C ASP A 37 12.26 -0.56 -21.35
N ALA A 38 13.10 -1.60 -21.29
CA ALA A 38 12.71 -2.86 -20.65
C ALA A 38 12.51 -2.73 -19.13
N ASN A 39 12.93 -1.62 -18.53
CA ASN A 39 12.64 -1.25 -17.15
C ASN A 39 11.30 -0.52 -16.99
N ASP A 40 10.67 -0.08 -18.09
CA ASP A 40 9.35 0.54 -18.06
C ASP A 40 8.26 -0.53 -18.01
N PHE A 41 7.69 -0.66 -16.82
CA PHE A 41 6.59 -1.56 -16.55
C PHE A 41 5.34 -1.26 -17.41
N GLU A 42 5.00 0.01 -17.64
CA GLU A 42 3.79 0.38 -18.38
C GLU A 42 3.93 0.03 -19.85
N SER A 43 5.13 0.20 -20.42
CA SER A 43 5.44 -0.26 -21.78
C SER A 43 5.29 -1.78 -21.92
N ALA A 44 5.80 -2.57 -20.98
CA ALA A 44 5.63 -4.03 -20.98
C ALA A 44 4.14 -4.44 -20.90
N ILE A 45 3.35 -3.75 -20.07
CA ILE A 45 1.90 -4.00 -19.96
C ILE A 45 1.15 -3.60 -21.22
N TYR A 46 1.50 -2.46 -21.82
CA TYR A 46 0.91 -1.99 -23.05
C TYR A 46 1.11 -3.03 -24.17
N ASN A 47 2.35 -3.49 -24.35
CA ASN A 47 2.69 -4.52 -25.34
C ASN A 47 1.91 -5.82 -25.10
N LEU A 48 1.78 -6.25 -23.84
CA LEU A 48 0.99 -7.43 -23.49
C LEU A 48 -0.51 -7.26 -23.79
N ARG A 49 -1.07 -6.06 -23.57
CA ARG A 49 -2.50 -5.78 -23.82
C ARG A 49 -2.81 -5.58 -25.30
N ALA A 50 -1.84 -5.12 -26.09
CA ALA A 50 -2.01 -4.87 -27.51
C ALA A 50 -2.16 -6.17 -28.32
N VAL A 51 -1.60 -7.28 -27.85
CA VAL A 51 -1.60 -8.56 -28.56
C VAL A 51 -2.90 -9.32 -28.33
N LYS A 52 -3.57 -9.72 -29.41
CA LYS A 52 -4.74 -10.60 -29.35
C LYS A 52 -4.32 -12.05 -29.60
N PHE A 53 -5.09 -12.97 -29.02
CA PHE A 53 -4.89 -14.41 -29.26
C PHE A 53 -4.99 -14.78 -30.75
N SER A 54 -5.84 -14.08 -31.52
CA SER A 54 -5.94 -14.24 -32.97
C SER A 54 -4.64 -13.94 -33.71
N ASP A 55 -3.87 -12.97 -33.22
CA ASP A 55 -2.67 -12.48 -33.88
C ASP A 55 -1.50 -13.46 -33.71
N LEU A 56 -1.58 -14.30 -32.67
CA LEU A 56 -0.61 -15.34 -32.35
C LEU A 56 -0.95 -16.69 -33.02
N LYS A 57 -2.23 -16.92 -33.36
CA LYS A 57 -2.74 -18.18 -33.90
C LYS A 57 -2.89 -18.12 -35.43
N THR A 58 -1.80 -18.29 -36.16
CA THR A 58 -1.81 -18.45 -37.62
C THR A 58 -2.03 -19.92 -38.02
N GLU A 59 -2.38 -20.20 -39.28
CA GLU A 59 -2.72 -21.56 -39.75
C GLU A 59 -1.62 -22.61 -39.47
N GLY A 60 -0.35 -22.19 -39.41
CA GLY A 60 0.81 -23.03 -39.07
C GLY A 60 1.31 -22.95 -37.62
N ASN A 61 0.71 -22.13 -36.75
CA ASN A 61 1.18 -21.87 -35.38
C ASN A 61 0.17 -22.34 -34.31
N LYS A 62 -0.32 -23.59 -34.43
CA LYS A 62 -1.35 -24.17 -33.55
C LYS A 62 -0.81 -25.12 -32.48
N GLY A 63 0.46 -25.52 -32.57
CA GLY A 63 1.14 -26.33 -31.56
C GLY A 63 1.54 -25.54 -30.32
N THR A 64 2.05 -26.25 -29.33
CA THR A 64 2.56 -25.75 -28.04
C THR A 64 4.01 -26.20 -27.89
N ASN A 65 4.94 -25.24 -27.93
CA ASN A 65 6.39 -25.44 -27.86
C ASN A 65 6.98 -24.67 -26.68
N ILE A 66 6.80 -25.20 -25.48
CA ILE A 66 7.28 -24.57 -24.24
C ILE A 66 8.82 -24.46 -24.24
N LYS A 67 9.51 -25.46 -24.83
CA LYS A 67 10.97 -25.47 -24.92
C LYS A 67 11.51 -24.29 -25.72
N ALA A 68 10.89 -23.93 -26.84
CA ALA A 68 11.32 -22.76 -27.64
C ALA A 68 11.08 -21.45 -26.89
N ALA A 69 9.99 -21.32 -26.13
CA ALA A 69 9.77 -20.14 -25.29
C ALA A 69 10.87 -19.99 -24.21
N LEU A 70 11.24 -21.10 -23.55
CA LEU A 70 12.34 -21.11 -22.59
C LEU A 70 13.71 -20.85 -23.24
N ASP A 71 13.88 -21.18 -24.53
CA ASP A 71 15.08 -20.85 -25.29
C ASP A 71 15.24 -19.34 -25.46
N GLU A 72 14.16 -18.63 -25.77
CA GLU A 72 14.17 -17.16 -25.83
C GLU A 72 14.47 -16.53 -24.47
N VAL A 73 13.93 -17.07 -23.37
CA VAL A 73 14.30 -16.64 -22.01
C VAL A 73 15.80 -16.79 -21.76
N LEU A 74 16.39 -17.92 -22.12
CA LEU A 74 17.82 -18.15 -21.97
C LEU A 74 18.66 -17.18 -22.82
N LYS A 75 18.24 -16.88 -24.06
CA LYS A 75 18.92 -15.89 -24.91
C LYS A 75 18.92 -14.50 -24.28
N MET A 76 17.79 -14.06 -23.71
CA MET A 76 17.71 -12.79 -22.99
C MET A 76 18.68 -12.75 -21.80
N MET A 77 18.77 -13.84 -21.02
CA MET A 77 19.71 -13.94 -19.89
C MET A 77 21.18 -13.91 -20.35
N ILE A 78 21.52 -14.61 -21.45
CA ILE A 78 22.86 -14.59 -22.05
C ILE A 78 23.25 -13.18 -22.46
N PHE A 79 22.34 -12.44 -23.10
CA PHE A 79 22.58 -11.06 -23.49
C PHE A 79 22.83 -10.16 -22.27
N GLN A 80 22.02 -10.27 -21.21
CA GLN A 80 22.24 -9.48 -19.98
C GLN A 80 23.59 -9.79 -19.31
N ARG A 81 24.00 -11.07 -19.26
CA ARG A 81 25.33 -11.44 -18.73
C ARG A 81 26.45 -10.82 -19.55
N ARG A 82 26.34 -10.84 -20.89
CA ARG A 82 27.34 -10.26 -21.79
C ARG A 82 27.47 -8.75 -21.65
N VAL A 83 26.36 -8.03 -21.50
CA VAL A 83 26.37 -6.57 -21.26
C VAL A 83 27.06 -6.23 -19.93
N ARG A 84 27.08 -7.17 -18.98
CA ARG A 84 27.69 -7.02 -17.65
C ARG A 84 29.00 -7.79 -17.49
N GLU A 85 29.67 -8.14 -18.58
CA GLU A 85 30.89 -8.97 -18.56
C GLU A 85 32.02 -8.36 -17.71
N LYS A 86 32.09 -7.01 -17.66
CA LYS A 86 33.07 -6.28 -16.82
C LYS A 86 32.66 -6.14 -15.35
N GLU A 87 31.46 -6.57 -15.00
CA GLU A 87 30.82 -6.39 -13.69
C GLU A 87 30.20 -7.72 -13.21
N ILE A 88 31.03 -8.76 -13.11
CA ILE A 88 30.56 -10.12 -12.85
C ILE A 88 29.86 -10.26 -11.49
N ASP A 89 30.32 -9.54 -10.46
CA ASP A 89 29.68 -9.54 -9.14
C ASP A 89 28.26 -8.96 -9.21
N THR A 90 28.06 -7.94 -10.04
CA THR A 90 26.75 -7.34 -10.30
C THR A 90 25.83 -8.34 -11.02
N TRP A 91 26.35 -9.16 -11.94
CA TRP A 91 25.59 -10.26 -12.55
C TRP A 91 25.20 -11.33 -11.54
N LEU A 92 26.14 -11.78 -10.70
CA LEU A 92 25.91 -12.85 -9.73
C LEU A 92 24.92 -12.45 -8.63
N ALA A 93 24.73 -11.14 -8.41
CA ALA A 93 23.75 -10.58 -7.48
C ALA A 93 22.33 -10.45 -8.06
N ILE A 94 22.13 -10.63 -9.37
CA ILE A 94 20.79 -10.54 -9.99
C ILE A 94 19.94 -11.73 -9.60
N ASN A 95 18.68 -11.45 -9.25
CA ASN A 95 17.65 -12.47 -9.05
C ASN A 95 16.81 -12.60 -10.32
N HIS A 96 16.58 -13.83 -10.76
CA HIS A 96 15.80 -14.15 -11.95
C HIS A 96 14.46 -14.75 -11.56
N VAL A 97 13.38 -14.23 -12.15
CA VAL A 97 12.03 -14.75 -11.95
C VAL A 97 11.42 -15.10 -13.30
N ILE A 98 10.99 -16.35 -13.46
CA ILE A 98 10.26 -16.85 -14.63
C ILE A 98 8.82 -17.13 -14.19
N VAL A 99 7.85 -16.53 -14.88
CA VAL A 99 6.42 -16.82 -14.68
C VAL A 99 5.87 -17.43 -15.97
N LEU A 100 5.58 -18.73 -15.94
CA LEU A 100 5.10 -19.49 -17.09
C LEU A 100 3.61 -19.81 -16.92
N LEU A 101 2.82 -19.45 -17.93
CA LEU A 101 1.40 -19.79 -17.99
C LEU A 101 1.17 -20.80 -19.11
N THR A 102 0.69 -21.99 -18.76
CA THR A 102 0.56 -23.10 -19.70
C THR A 102 -0.39 -24.17 -19.15
N ASP A 103 -0.96 -25.01 -20.00
CA ASP A 103 -1.59 -26.27 -19.60
C ASP A 103 -0.56 -27.39 -19.37
N GLY A 104 0.73 -27.14 -19.60
CA GLY A 104 1.81 -28.12 -19.43
C GLY A 104 1.95 -29.11 -20.59
N LYS A 105 1.05 -29.08 -21.59
CA LYS A 105 1.02 -30.02 -22.71
C LYS A 105 1.84 -29.48 -23.89
N SER A 106 3.13 -29.81 -23.93
CA SER A 106 3.98 -29.50 -25.08
C SER A 106 3.85 -30.60 -26.15
N ASN A 107 3.38 -30.27 -27.35
CA ASN A 107 3.24 -31.22 -28.46
C ASN A 107 4.30 -31.04 -29.56
N THR A 108 5.10 -29.97 -29.50
CA THR A 108 6.18 -29.66 -30.44
C THR A 108 7.44 -29.24 -29.69
N GLY A 109 8.61 -29.34 -30.34
CA GLY A 109 9.90 -28.87 -29.81
C GLY A 109 10.63 -29.80 -28.82
N GLY A 110 9.97 -30.84 -28.31
CA GLY A 110 10.52 -31.81 -27.35
C GLY A 110 10.38 -31.37 -25.89
N GLU A 111 11.10 -32.04 -24.98
CA GLU A 111 10.91 -31.87 -23.53
C GLU A 111 11.37 -30.49 -23.01
N PRO A 112 10.47 -29.69 -22.40
CA PRO A 112 10.81 -28.36 -21.88
C PRO A 112 11.75 -28.40 -20.66
N ILE A 113 11.71 -29.47 -19.87
CA ILE A 113 12.53 -29.66 -18.67
C ILE A 113 14.03 -29.56 -18.99
N ARG A 114 14.45 -30.07 -20.15
CA ARG A 114 15.86 -29.98 -20.57
C ARG A 114 16.33 -28.54 -20.74
N LYS A 115 15.46 -27.65 -21.22
CA LYS A 115 15.80 -26.23 -21.37
C LYS A 115 15.82 -25.53 -20.01
N MET A 116 14.92 -25.89 -19.10
CA MET A 116 14.95 -25.39 -17.72
C MET A 116 16.25 -25.77 -16.98
N GLN A 117 16.73 -27.00 -17.18
CA GLN A 117 18.03 -27.45 -16.65
C GLN A 117 19.20 -26.64 -17.23
N GLN A 118 19.15 -26.28 -18.52
CA GLN A 118 20.16 -25.40 -19.12
C GLN A 118 20.14 -23.99 -18.53
N ILE A 119 18.95 -23.42 -18.25
CA ILE A 119 18.83 -22.14 -17.56
C ILE A 119 19.47 -22.21 -16.16
N ARG A 120 19.13 -23.25 -15.38
CA ARG A 120 19.71 -23.44 -14.04
C ARG A 120 21.23 -23.59 -14.08
N TYR A 121 21.75 -24.33 -15.05
CA TYR A 121 23.18 -24.48 -15.26
C TYR A 121 23.85 -23.15 -15.61
N PHE A 122 23.26 -22.38 -16.55
CA PHE A 122 23.79 -21.08 -16.97
C PHE A 122 23.85 -20.05 -15.83
N LEU A 123 22.86 -20.07 -14.93
CA LEU A 123 22.77 -19.19 -13.76
C LEU A 123 23.55 -19.71 -12.54
N GLU A 124 24.25 -20.84 -12.68
CA GLU A 124 25.08 -21.45 -11.62
C GLU A 124 24.25 -21.77 -10.36
N ILE A 125 22.99 -22.22 -10.54
CA ILE A 125 22.07 -22.51 -9.43
C ILE A 125 22.48 -23.81 -8.75
N ASN A 126 22.73 -23.71 -7.45
CA ASN A 126 23.10 -24.80 -6.55
C ASN A 126 22.48 -24.56 -5.17
N LYS A 127 22.77 -25.43 -4.19
CA LYS A 127 22.20 -25.34 -2.83
C LYS A 127 22.36 -23.97 -2.15
N THR A 128 23.42 -23.23 -2.45
CA THR A 128 23.68 -21.90 -1.86
C THR A 128 23.13 -20.74 -2.71
N ARG A 129 22.69 -21.01 -3.94
CA ARG A 129 22.19 -20.01 -4.90
C ARG A 129 20.75 -20.26 -5.35
N GLU A 130 19.99 -21.14 -4.68
CA GLU A 130 18.58 -21.41 -5.03
C GLU A 130 17.72 -20.13 -5.02
N ASP A 131 18.04 -19.15 -4.17
CA ASP A 131 17.28 -17.89 -4.07
C ASP A 131 17.47 -16.94 -5.28
N HIS A 132 18.42 -17.22 -6.18
CA HIS A 132 18.65 -16.41 -7.38
C HIS A 132 17.79 -16.81 -8.59
N LEU A 133 17.00 -17.89 -8.48
CA LEU A 133 16.06 -18.29 -9.52
C LEU A 133 14.74 -18.79 -8.92
N ASP A 134 13.64 -18.12 -9.28
CA ASP A 134 12.27 -18.57 -9.01
C ASP A 134 11.51 -18.82 -10.30
N VAL A 135 10.98 -20.03 -10.44
CA VAL A 135 10.19 -20.44 -11.60
C VAL A 135 8.78 -20.77 -11.14
N TYR A 136 7.85 -19.86 -11.42
CA TYR A 136 6.43 -20.04 -11.14
C TYR A 136 5.73 -20.58 -12.39
N VAL A 137 4.97 -21.67 -12.24
CA VAL A 137 4.20 -22.26 -13.34
C VAL A 137 2.73 -22.30 -12.95
N LEU A 138 1.91 -21.59 -13.72
CA LEU A 138 0.48 -21.49 -13.54
C LEU A 138 -0.21 -22.35 -14.60
N GLY A 139 -0.65 -23.53 -14.17
CA GLY A 139 -1.46 -24.48 -14.90
C GLY A 139 -2.81 -23.89 -15.28
N LEU A 140 -3.08 -23.78 -16.58
CA LEU A 140 -4.32 -23.22 -17.12
C LEU A 140 -5.29 -24.33 -17.55
N GLY A 141 -6.52 -24.25 -17.06
CA GLY A 141 -7.61 -25.11 -17.48
C GLY A 141 -7.68 -26.45 -16.71
N PRO A 142 -8.80 -27.16 -16.82
CA PRO A 142 -9.07 -28.36 -16.02
C PRO A 142 -8.17 -29.55 -16.39
N GLU A 143 -7.64 -29.57 -17.61
CA GLU A 143 -6.80 -30.66 -18.10
C GLU A 143 -5.29 -30.38 -18.00
N ALA A 144 -4.88 -29.42 -17.18
CA ALA A 144 -3.47 -29.08 -17.04
C ALA A 144 -2.64 -30.29 -16.57
N ASP A 145 -1.52 -30.55 -17.24
CA ASP A 145 -0.57 -31.61 -16.91
C ASP A 145 0.19 -31.27 -15.63
N LYS A 146 -0.33 -31.80 -14.51
CA LYS A 146 0.18 -31.55 -13.16
C LYS A 146 1.61 -32.04 -12.98
N GLU A 147 2.00 -33.12 -13.65
CA GLU A 147 3.34 -33.69 -13.50
C GLU A 147 4.38 -32.79 -14.18
N THR A 148 4.13 -32.43 -15.44
CA THR A 148 5.04 -31.55 -16.20
C THR A 148 5.14 -30.17 -15.55
N ILE A 149 4.01 -29.60 -15.12
CA ILE A 149 3.98 -28.30 -14.45
C ILE A 149 4.80 -28.32 -13.16
N SER A 150 4.62 -29.35 -12.32
CA SER A 150 5.34 -29.47 -11.05
C SER A 150 6.84 -29.68 -11.25
N LYS A 151 7.26 -30.36 -12.33
CA LYS A 151 8.67 -30.55 -12.69
C LYS A 151 9.33 -29.29 -13.25
N LEU A 152 8.56 -28.38 -13.85
CA LEU A 152 9.07 -27.11 -14.38
C LEU A 152 9.18 -26.02 -13.31
N ALA A 153 8.28 -26.03 -12.32
CA ALA A 153 8.29 -25.07 -11.23
C ALA A 153 9.46 -25.28 -10.25
N SER A 154 9.87 -24.21 -9.56
CA SER A 154 10.85 -24.32 -8.47
C SER A 154 10.30 -25.19 -7.33
N ASN A 155 11.19 -25.93 -6.66
CA ASN A 155 10.87 -26.74 -5.49
C ASN A 155 11.69 -26.26 -4.30
N LYS A 156 11.12 -25.34 -3.50
CA LYS A 156 11.76 -24.74 -2.33
C LYS A 156 10.96 -25.03 -1.06
N PRO A 157 11.61 -25.31 0.08
CA PRO A 157 10.91 -25.54 1.34
C PRO A 157 10.00 -24.36 1.72
N ASN A 158 8.77 -24.66 2.14
CA ASN A 158 7.78 -23.67 2.58
C ASN A 158 7.34 -22.65 1.51
N GLU A 159 7.57 -22.95 0.23
CA GLU A 159 7.12 -22.13 -0.89
C GLU A 159 6.27 -22.95 -1.85
N ARG A 160 5.42 -22.27 -2.61
CA ARG A 160 4.61 -22.89 -3.65
C ARG A 160 4.86 -22.16 -4.97
N HIS A 161 5.32 -22.91 -5.96
CA HIS A 161 5.60 -22.36 -7.29
C HIS A 161 4.75 -22.96 -8.41
N ALA A 162 4.06 -24.08 -8.15
CA ALA A 162 3.10 -24.68 -9.07
C ALA A 162 1.66 -24.40 -8.62
N PHE A 163 0.87 -23.82 -9.51
CA PHE A 163 -0.53 -23.47 -9.29
C PHE A 163 -1.41 -24.05 -10.40
N PHE A 164 -2.63 -24.45 -10.09
CA PHE A 164 -3.59 -25.01 -11.05
C PHE A 164 -4.86 -24.17 -10.99
N LEU A 165 -5.22 -23.55 -12.10
CA LEU A 165 -6.29 -22.56 -12.20
C LEU A 165 -7.49 -23.16 -12.93
N GLU A 166 -8.57 -23.44 -12.19
CA GLU A 166 -9.80 -23.98 -12.78
C GLU A 166 -10.77 -22.88 -13.25
N LYS A 167 -10.79 -21.71 -12.59
CA LYS A 167 -11.36 -20.43 -13.05
C LYS A 167 -11.05 -19.34 -12.01
N GLU A 168 -10.58 -18.17 -12.46
CA GLU A 168 -10.58 -16.90 -11.69
C GLU A 168 -9.94 -16.87 -10.29
N GLN A 169 -8.87 -17.63 -10.04
CA GLN A 169 -8.11 -17.58 -8.77
C GLN A 169 -6.72 -16.95 -8.86
N LEU A 170 -6.45 -16.16 -9.91
CA LEU A 170 -5.14 -15.52 -10.10
C LEU A 170 -4.74 -14.66 -8.90
N VAL A 171 -5.67 -13.90 -8.29
CA VAL A 171 -5.39 -13.05 -7.12
C VAL A 171 -4.84 -13.87 -5.94
N THR A 172 -5.40 -15.05 -5.68
CA THR A 172 -4.92 -15.96 -4.62
C THR A 172 -3.53 -16.50 -4.93
N VAL A 173 -3.24 -16.79 -6.20
CA VAL A 173 -1.89 -17.21 -6.65
C VAL A 173 -0.86 -16.10 -6.39
N PHE A 174 -1.17 -14.84 -6.71
CA PHE A 174 -0.25 -13.73 -6.46
C PHE A 174 0.06 -13.53 -4.98
N ASN A 175 -0.93 -13.71 -4.10
CA ASN A 175 -0.69 -13.63 -2.66
C ASN A 175 0.24 -14.74 -2.14
N HIS A 176 0.30 -15.90 -2.80
CA HIS A 176 1.28 -16.95 -2.49
C HIS A 176 2.66 -16.68 -3.09
N MET A 177 2.71 -16.04 -4.27
CA MET A 177 3.97 -15.66 -4.93
C MET A 177 4.68 -14.51 -4.19
N LEU A 178 3.92 -13.57 -3.64
CA LEU A 178 4.45 -12.44 -2.89
C LEU A 178 4.70 -12.85 -1.44
N ARG A 179 5.95 -13.19 -1.11
CA ARG A 179 6.39 -13.28 0.29
C ARG A 179 6.17 -11.92 0.96
N LEU A 180 5.05 -11.75 1.67
CA LEU A 180 4.75 -10.50 2.40
C LEU A 180 5.82 -10.15 3.44
N THR A 181 6.62 -11.12 3.86
CA THR A 181 7.80 -11.00 4.71
C THR A 181 9.06 -10.49 3.99
N SER A 182 9.16 -10.59 2.66
CA SER A 182 10.31 -10.10 1.87
C SER A 182 10.10 -8.69 1.29
N VAL A 183 8.96 -8.06 1.60
CA VAL A 183 8.58 -6.72 1.10
C VAL A 183 9.25 -5.59 1.91
N GLY A 184 10.08 -5.94 2.90
CA GLY A 184 10.84 -4.97 3.70
C GLY A 184 9.97 -3.88 4.33
N ASP A 185 10.44 -2.65 4.23
CA ASP A 185 9.87 -1.47 4.90
C ASP A 185 8.80 -0.72 4.09
N LEU A 186 8.29 -1.33 3.02
CA LEU A 186 7.34 -0.68 2.09
C LEU A 186 6.04 -0.26 2.81
N CYS A 187 5.73 1.04 2.74
CA CYS A 187 4.55 1.65 3.36
C CYS A 187 3.24 1.37 2.60
N GLY A 188 2.07 1.55 3.21
CA GLY A 188 0.77 1.62 2.53
C GLY A 188 0.32 0.33 1.84
N PHE A 189 1.01 -0.79 2.02
CA PHE A 189 0.63 -2.08 1.48
C PHE A 189 -0.30 -2.82 2.44
N ALA A 190 -1.40 -3.36 1.94
CA ALA A 190 -2.34 -4.18 2.71
C ALA A 190 -2.85 -5.36 1.87
N ASN A 191 -3.14 -6.49 2.53
CA ASN A 191 -3.71 -7.64 1.86
C ASN A 191 -5.24 -7.54 1.85
N ALA A 192 -5.79 -7.02 0.74
CA ALA A 192 -7.22 -6.78 0.58
C ALA A 192 -8.06 -8.05 0.37
N SER A 193 -7.46 -9.24 0.20
CA SER A 193 -8.20 -10.49 -0.02
C SER A 193 -8.56 -11.22 1.29
N LEU A 194 -8.27 -10.63 2.45
CA LEU A 194 -8.49 -11.23 3.76
C LEU A 194 -9.48 -10.39 4.57
N GLU A 195 -10.23 -11.01 5.47
CA GLU A 195 -11.28 -10.32 6.25
C GLU A 195 -10.74 -9.61 7.50
N ALA A 196 -9.59 -10.02 8.04
CA ALA A 196 -9.07 -9.49 9.30
C ALA A 196 -8.52 -8.06 9.16
N ILE A 197 -8.88 -7.16 10.09
CA ILE A 197 -8.51 -5.73 10.02
C ILE A 197 -7.00 -5.50 10.09
N ASN A 198 -6.28 -6.31 10.88
CA ASN A 198 -4.83 -6.24 10.97
C ASN A 198 -4.14 -6.59 9.65
N LEU A 199 -4.84 -7.21 8.69
CA LEU A 199 -4.30 -7.53 7.36
C LEU A 199 -4.79 -6.55 6.27
N THR A 200 -5.99 -5.98 6.44
CA THR A 200 -6.57 -5.00 5.51
C THR A 200 -6.18 -3.54 5.83
N ALA A 201 -5.76 -3.28 7.07
CA ALA A 201 -5.20 -2.01 7.55
C ALA A 201 -4.08 -2.28 8.58
N PRO A 202 -2.93 -2.88 8.17
CA PRO A 202 -1.84 -3.29 9.06
C PRO A 202 -1.12 -2.14 9.78
N TRP A 203 -1.40 -0.90 9.40
CA TRP A 203 -0.94 0.31 10.07
C TRP A 203 -1.86 0.75 11.22
N HIS A 204 -3.09 0.25 11.29
CA HIS A 204 -4.04 0.66 12.32
C HIS A 204 -3.59 0.14 13.69
N VAL A 205 -3.59 1.03 14.67
CA VAL A 205 -3.26 0.69 16.06
C VAL A 205 -4.29 1.31 17.00
N GLU A 206 -4.44 0.69 18.17
CA GLU A 206 -5.24 1.27 19.25
C GLU A 206 -4.34 1.81 20.35
N ILE A 207 -4.72 2.95 20.91
CA ILE A 207 -4.01 3.63 22.00
C ILE A 207 -4.86 3.51 23.26
N HIS A 208 -4.25 2.93 24.29
CA HIS A 208 -4.88 2.59 25.56
C HIS A 208 -4.18 3.30 26.71
N LYS A 209 -4.94 3.70 27.72
CA LYS A 209 -4.44 4.36 28.93
C LYS A 209 -4.54 3.39 30.12
N GLN A 210 -3.43 3.24 30.85
CA GLN A 210 -3.38 2.41 32.04
C GLN A 210 -4.35 2.94 33.11
N GLY A 211 -5.20 2.05 33.62
CA GLY A 211 -6.19 2.36 34.64
C GLY A 211 -7.51 2.94 34.10
N ASP A 212 -7.67 3.07 32.79
CA ASP A 212 -8.91 3.52 32.16
C ASP A 212 -9.30 2.56 31.02
N MET A 213 -10.14 1.57 31.35
CA MET A 213 -10.58 0.55 30.38
C MET A 213 -11.53 1.09 29.31
N ASN A 214 -12.11 2.27 29.53
CA ASN A 214 -13.05 2.91 28.60
C ASN A 214 -12.33 3.90 27.68
N TYR A 215 -11.10 4.30 28.02
CA TYR A 215 -10.27 5.13 27.16
C TYR A 215 -9.74 4.30 26.00
N ARG A 216 -10.11 4.71 24.79
CA ARG A 216 -9.61 4.17 23.54
C ARG A 216 -9.43 5.32 22.56
N CYS A 217 -8.25 5.41 21.97
CA CYS A 217 -8.01 6.16 20.75
C CYS A 217 -7.45 5.23 19.68
N SER A 218 -7.34 5.72 18.46
CA SER A 218 -6.73 5.02 17.33
C SER A 218 -5.49 5.77 16.84
N GLY A 219 -4.67 5.11 16.05
CA GLY A 219 -3.48 5.69 15.44
C GLY A 219 -3.07 4.95 14.19
N SER A 220 -1.92 5.36 13.66
CA SER A 220 -1.34 4.80 12.45
C SER A 220 0.17 4.63 12.59
N ILE A 221 0.69 3.45 12.25
CA ILE A 221 2.13 3.22 12.10
C ILE A 221 2.61 4.04 10.91
N VAL A 222 3.57 4.94 11.13
CA VAL A 222 4.15 5.79 10.06
C VAL A 222 5.64 5.53 9.87
N ALA A 223 6.32 4.97 10.86
CA ALA A 223 7.68 4.45 10.78
C ALA A 223 7.92 3.38 11.86
N LYS A 224 9.11 2.77 11.90
CA LYS A 224 9.44 1.69 12.85
C LYS A 224 9.27 2.09 14.32
N ASP A 225 9.51 3.34 14.65
CA ASP A 225 9.44 3.85 16.03
C ASP A 225 8.26 4.80 16.25
N TRP A 226 7.46 5.11 15.22
CA TRP A 226 6.55 6.24 15.24
C TRP A 226 5.11 5.87 14.89
N ILE A 227 4.19 6.32 15.74
CA ILE A 227 2.75 6.30 15.50
C ILE A 227 2.25 7.73 15.37
N LEU A 228 1.46 8.02 14.33
CA LEU A 228 0.72 9.26 14.17
C LEU A 228 -0.72 9.08 14.68
N THR A 229 -1.20 10.03 15.49
CA THR A 229 -2.53 10.04 16.12
C THR A 229 -2.99 11.47 16.42
N ALA A 230 -4.12 11.64 17.12
CA ALA A 230 -4.65 12.93 17.54
C ALA A 230 -4.05 13.40 18.88
N ALA A 231 -3.94 14.71 19.07
CA ALA A 231 -3.38 15.30 20.28
C ALA A 231 -4.35 15.24 21.47
N HIS A 232 -5.65 15.41 21.22
CA HIS A 232 -6.68 15.42 22.26
C HIS A 232 -6.76 14.11 23.04
N CYS A 233 -6.31 13.01 22.44
CA CYS A 233 -6.16 11.73 23.13
C CYS A 233 -5.30 11.89 24.40
N PHE A 234 -4.29 12.75 24.40
CA PHE A 234 -3.35 12.88 25.52
C PHE A 234 -3.73 13.97 26.53
N GLU A 235 -4.87 14.65 26.41
CA GLU A 235 -5.27 15.73 27.34
C GLU A 235 -5.40 15.27 28.80
N ARG A 236 -5.64 13.97 29.03
CA ARG A 236 -5.74 13.37 30.37
C ARG A 236 -4.48 12.61 30.77
N VAL A 237 -3.36 12.82 30.10
CA VAL A 237 -2.08 12.14 30.34
C VAL A 237 -0.99 13.20 30.43
N SER A 238 -0.22 13.20 31.52
CA SER A 238 0.94 14.09 31.62
C SER A 238 2.02 13.68 30.62
N ASP A 239 2.65 14.64 29.96
CA ASP A 239 3.80 14.41 29.07
C ASP A 239 4.98 13.74 29.82
N GLN A 240 5.01 13.84 31.15
CA GLN A 240 5.99 13.18 32.03
C GLN A 240 5.64 11.73 32.39
N GLU A 241 4.47 11.24 31.97
CA GLU A 241 4.00 9.87 32.27
C GLU A 241 3.71 9.01 31.01
N PRO A 242 4.61 8.94 30.01
CA PRO A 242 4.38 8.16 28.79
C PRO A 242 4.15 6.67 29.05
N GLN A 243 4.69 6.12 30.15
CA GLN A 243 4.48 4.74 30.58
C GLN A 243 3.02 4.36 30.86
N ARG A 244 2.14 5.36 31.09
CA ARG A 244 0.70 5.16 31.28
C ARG A 244 -0.02 4.94 29.96
N VAL A 245 0.66 5.09 28.82
CA VAL A 245 0.10 4.85 27.49
C VAL A 245 0.69 3.56 26.92
N SER A 246 -0.15 2.78 26.27
CA SER A 246 0.29 1.62 25.48
C SER A 246 -0.35 1.64 24.10
N VAL A 247 0.39 1.15 23.12
CA VAL A 247 -0.07 1.01 21.74
C VAL A 247 -0.32 -0.47 21.46
N ARG A 248 -1.56 -0.85 21.18
CA ARG A 248 -1.92 -2.21 20.79
C ARG A 248 -1.90 -2.36 19.28
N LEU A 249 -1.08 -3.30 18.81
CA LEU A 249 -0.90 -3.69 17.42
C LEU A 249 -1.70 -4.95 17.13
N GLY A 250 -2.54 -4.91 16.08
CA GLY A 250 -3.40 -6.02 15.71
C GLY A 250 -4.16 -6.61 16.91
N ASN A 251 -4.21 -7.93 17.00
CA ASN A 251 -5.08 -8.61 17.98
C ASN A 251 -4.41 -8.96 19.32
N ARG A 252 -3.09 -8.79 19.51
CA ARG A 252 -2.42 -9.46 20.65
C ARG A 252 -1.23 -8.76 21.31
N ARG A 253 -0.64 -7.69 20.73
CA ARG A 253 0.62 -7.13 21.26
C ARG A 253 0.49 -5.66 21.63
N SER A 254 0.57 -5.36 22.91
CA SER A 254 0.78 -3.99 23.40
C SER A 254 2.27 -3.66 23.43
N VAL A 255 2.63 -2.49 22.92
CA VAL A 255 3.98 -1.94 22.92
C VAL A 255 4.00 -0.71 23.84
N LYS A 256 5.11 -0.57 24.58
CA LYS A 256 5.33 0.56 25.48
C LYS A 256 5.70 1.82 24.70
N VAL A 257 5.24 2.96 25.23
CA VAL A 257 5.54 4.29 24.73
C VAL A 257 6.73 4.85 25.51
N SER A 258 7.72 5.40 24.80
CA SER A 258 8.85 6.10 25.41
C SER A 258 8.58 7.59 25.59
N GLN A 259 7.91 8.20 24.62
CA GLN A 259 7.52 9.62 24.64
C GLN A 259 6.37 9.85 23.66
N PHE A 260 5.64 10.94 23.85
CA PHE A 260 4.71 11.46 22.85
C PHE A 260 4.86 12.97 22.72
N HIS A 261 4.65 13.48 21.51
CA HIS A 261 4.79 14.88 21.15
C HIS A 261 3.46 15.35 20.57
N ARG A 262 2.75 16.21 21.30
CA ARG A 262 1.62 16.96 20.74
C ARG A 262 2.18 18.04 19.82
N HIS A 263 1.46 18.37 18.74
CA HIS A 263 1.86 19.46 17.88
C HIS A 263 2.01 20.76 18.72
N PRO A 264 3.09 21.55 18.59
CA PRO A 264 3.37 22.68 19.49
C PRO A 264 2.29 23.77 19.52
N LYS A 265 1.52 23.89 18.43
CA LYS A 265 0.39 24.83 18.30
C LYS A 265 -0.96 24.28 18.76
N TYR A 266 -1.03 23.02 19.17
CA TYR A 266 -2.25 22.42 19.68
C TYR A 266 -2.60 23.01 21.05
N SER A 267 -3.84 23.45 21.22
CA SER A 267 -4.35 23.90 22.51
C SER A 267 -5.88 23.83 22.52
N LEU A 268 -6.43 22.83 23.21
CA LEU A 268 -7.86 22.59 23.26
C LEU A 268 -8.66 23.76 23.83
N ARG A 269 -8.09 24.54 24.75
CA ARG A 269 -8.80 25.59 25.50
C ARG A 269 -8.42 27.02 25.10
N SER A 270 -7.72 27.21 23.97
CA SER A 270 -7.22 28.54 23.57
C SER A 270 -8.32 29.56 23.24
N LYS A 271 -9.53 29.08 22.89
CA LYS A 271 -10.67 29.93 22.52
C LYS A 271 -11.81 29.94 23.53
N VAL A 272 -11.57 29.51 24.77
CA VAL A 272 -12.59 29.56 25.82
C VAL A 272 -13.08 31.00 26.06
N GLY A 273 -12.19 32.00 25.94
CA GLY A 273 -12.56 33.42 26.03
C GLY A 273 -13.52 33.89 24.93
N ASP A 274 -13.54 33.21 23.79
CA ASP A 274 -14.42 33.49 22.65
C ASP A 274 -15.73 32.69 22.72
N GLY A 275 -16.01 32.02 23.85
CA GLY A 275 -17.18 31.16 24.01
C GLY A 275 -17.07 29.79 23.33
N ILE A 276 -15.87 29.39 22.90
CA ILE A 276 -15.60 28.10 22.26
C ILE A 276 -14.95 27.16 23.28
N ALA A 277 -15.70 26.17 23.75
CA ALA A 277 -15.26 25.30 24.85
C ALA A 277 -14.04 24.43 24.49
N GLU A 278 -13.98 23.97 23.24
CA GLU A 278 -12.97 23.06 22.72
C GLU A 278 -12.51 23.53 21.34
N PHE A 279 -11.22 23.62 21.09
CA PHE A 279 -10.65 24.07 19.82
C PHE A 279 -9.61 23.06 19.32
N TYR A 280 -10.00 22.30 18.29
CA TYR A 280 -9.25 21.15 17.79
C TYR A 280 -8.21 21.49 16.70
N ASP A 281 -7.82 22.76 16.58
CA ASP A 281 -6.80 23.13 15.60
C ASP A 281 -5.45 22.48 15.94
N TYR A 282 -4.72 22.03 14.92
CA TYR A 282 -3.48 21.26 15.07
C TYR A 282 -3.60 19.99 15.94
N ASP A 283 -4.78 19.35 16.00
CA ASP A 283 -5.03 18.13 16.77
C ASP A 283 -4.31 16.88 16.22
N ALA A 284 -2.99 16.87 16.35
CA ALA A 284 -2.10 15.79 15.94
C ALA A 284 -0.99 15.57 16.97
N ALA A 285 -0.63 14.31 17.19
CA ALA A 285 0.46 13.89 18.05
C ALA A 285 1.26 12.74 17.44
N LEU A 286 2.56 12.72 17.73
CA LEU A 286 3.48 11.63 17.41
C LEU A 286 3.81 10.86 18.68
N VAL A 287 3.67 9.55 18.65
CA VAL A 287 4.04 8.65 19.75
C VAL A 287 5.28 7.90 19.35
N LYS A 288 6.35 8.03 20.13
CA LYS A 288 7.57 7.24 19.97
C LYS A 288 7.48 5.97 20.80
N LEU A 289 7.75 4.84 20.16
CA LEU A 289 7.77 3.53 20.80
C LEU A 289 9.08 3.33 21.57
N THR A 290 9.06 2.45 22.57
CA THR A 290 10.29 2.06 23.28
C THR A 290 11.19 1.15 22.45
N ASN A 291 10.60 0.29 21.62
CA ASN A 291 11.32 -0.65 20.76
C ASN A 291 10.81 -0.54 19.33
N SER A 292 11.73 -0.56 18.38
CA SER A 292 11.39 -0.54 16.95
C SER A 292 10.56 -1.74 16.55
N LEU A 293 9.53 -1.47 15.74
CA LEU A 293 8.68 -2.48 15.15
C LEU A 293 9.47 -3.31 14.13
N LYS A 294 9.21 -4.62 14.15
CA LYS A 294 9.58 -5.53 13.07
C LYS A 294 8.34 -5.64 12.18
N PHE A 295 8.43 -5.16 10.95
CA PHE A 295 7.29 -5.22 10.04
C PHE A 295 7.01 -6.67 9.61
N THR A 296 5.72 -6.98 9.58
CA THR A 296 5.15 -8.29 9.25
C THR A 296 3.96 -8.07 8.32
N ALA A 297 3.27 -9.14 7.90
CA ALA A 297 2.07 -9.00 7.08
C ALA A 297 0.95 -8.18 7.78
N ASP A 298 0.92 -8.19 9.11
CA ASP A 298 -0.11 -7.59 9.96
C ASP A 298 0.35 -6.36 10.76
N VAL A 299 1.60 -5.93 10.59
CA VAL A 299 2.19 -4.74 11.22
C VAL A 299 3.05 -4.03 10.18
N ARG A 300 2.54 -2.95 9.58
CA ARG A 300 3.23 -2.21 8.50
C ARG A 300 2.93 -0.71 8.58
N PRO A 301 3.81 0.16 8.06
CA PRO A 301 3.52 1.57 8.03
C PRO A 301 2.51 1.91 6.92
N VAL A 302 1.72 2.97 7.11
CA VAL A 302 0.99 3.64 6.01
C VAL A 302 1.90 4.66 5.34
N CYS A 303 1.69 4.96 4.06
CA CYS A 303 2.50 6.00 3.41
C CYS A 303 2.08 7.39 3.88
N LEU A 304 3.06 8.25 4.13
CA LEU A 304 2.84 9.69 4.37
C LEU A 304 3.01 10.49 3.07
N PRO A 305 2.28 11.59 2.87
CA PRO A 305 2.51 12.50 1.76
C PRO A 305 3.89 13.16 1.88
N CYS A 306 4.32 13.82 0.81
CA CYS A 306 5.59 14.56 0.78
C CYS A 306 6.84 13.74 1.17
N THR A 307 6.83 12.44 0.86
CA THR A 307 7.96 11.51 1.03
C THR A 307 8.36 10.92 -0.32
N TRP A 308 9.61 10.44 -0.40
CA TRP A 308 10.11 9.74 -1.59
C TRP A 308 9.27 8.51 -1.92
N ASP A 309 8.85 7.75 -0.90
CA ASP A 309 7.98 6.58 -1.05
C ASP A 309 6.68 6.93 -1.76
N THR A 310 6.05 8.04 -1.37
CA THR A 310 4.81 8.49 -2.01
C THR A 310 5.04 8.97 -3.44
N SER A 311 6.17 9.63 -3.75
CA SER A 311 6.50 9.98 -5.15
C SER A 311 6.58 8.72 -6.00
N ARG A 312 7.22 7.66 -5.51
CA ARG A 312 7.27 6.35 -6.19
C ARG A 312 5.89 5.75 -6.39
N VAL A 313 5.05 5.76 -5.35
CA VAL A 313 3.65 5.27 -5.44
C VAL A 313 2.85 6.02 -6.51
N LEU A 314 3.06 7.32 -6.61
CA LEU A 314 2.39 8.19 -7.57
C LEU A 314 3.06 8.18 -8.97
N GLN A 315 4.14 7.41 -9.16
CA GLN A 315 4.97 7.40 -10.38
C GLN A 315 5.47 8.81 -10.76
N MET A 316 5.88 9.58 -9.76
CA MET A 316 6.44 10.92 -9.92
C MET A 316 7.95 10.87 -9.67
N ASN A 317 8.71 11.66 -10.43
CA ASN A 317 10.16 11.74 -10.26
C ASN A 317 10.49 12.50 -8.97
N SER A 318 10.98 11.79 -7.93
CA SER A 318 11.28 12.36 -6.62
C SER A 318 12.21 13.58 -6.63
N ASN A 319 13.08 13.71 -7.64
CA ASN A 319 13.99 14.85 -7.77
C ASN A 319 13.30 16.13 -8.29
N HIS A 320 12.15 15.99 -8.95
CA HIS A 320 11.40 17.09 -9.56
C HIS A 320 9.99 17.26 -8.98
N THR A 321 9.64 16.45 -7.98
CA THR A 321 8.31 16.44 -7.37
C THR A 321 8.37 17.16 -6.03
N GLY A 322 7.48 18.14 -5.84
CA GLY A 322 7.30 18.80 -4.56
C GLY A 322 6.11 18.26 -3.77
N CYS A 323 6.05 18.64 -2.49
CA CYS A 323 4.92 18.33 -1.60
C CYS A 323 3.57 18.80 -2.19
N SER A 324 3.56 19.92 -2.92
CA SER A 324 2.36 20.45 -3.57
C SER A 324 1.85 19.57 -4.74
N ASP A 325 2.73 18.85 -5.43
CA ASP A 325 2.33 17.90 -6.49
C ASP A 325 1.58 16.71 -5.88
N HIS A 326 2.07 16.22 -4.74
CA HIS A 326 1.37 15.18 -3.98
C HIS A 326 -0.01 15.67 -3.53
N GLU A 327 -0.11 16.92 -3.04
CA GLU A 327 -1.39 17.50 -2.61
C GLU A 327 -2.37 17.60 -3.78
N ARG A 328 -1.94 18.11 -4.94
CA ARG A 328 -2.79 18.19 -6.15
C ARG A 328 -3.27 16.81 -6.63
N ASN A 329 -2.45 15.76 -6.49
CA ASN A 329 -2.83 14.43 -6.93
C ASN A 329 -3.74 13.70 -5.93
N LEU A 330 -3.44 13.81 -4.64
CA LEU A 330 -4.14 13.08 -3.57
C LEU A 330 -5.41 13.79 -3.11
N LEU A 331 -5.38 15.13 -3.11
CA LEU A 331 -6.45 16.03 -2.66
C LEU A 331 -6.77 17.10 -3.72
N PRO A 332 -7.14 16.72 -4.97
CA PRO A 332 -7.53 17.70 -5.97
C PRO A 332 -8.74 18.52 -5.48
N PRO A 333 -8.77 19.85 -5.67
CA PRO A 333 -9.79 20.74 -5.10
C PRO A 333 -11.12 20.69 -5.87
N VAL A 334 -11.56 19.49 -6.25
CA VAL A 334 -12.75 19.25 -7.07
C VAL A 334 -13.51 18.02 -6.56
N GLY A 335 -14.83 18.18 -6.47
CA GLY A 335 -15.76 17.10 -6.13
C GLY A 335 -15.48 16.39 -4.81
N LYS A 336 -15.70 15.07 -4.82
CA LYS A 336 -15.62 14.20 -3.64
C LYS A 336 -14.54 13.14 -3.85
N ILE A 337 -13.60 13.04 -2.90
CA ILE A 337 -12.49 12.10 -3.00
C ILE A 337 -12.78 10.86 -2.16
N SER A 338 -12.64 9.68 -2.76
CA SER A 338 -12.80 8.42 -2.02
C SER A 338 -11.62 8.20 -1.08
N ALA A 339 -11.92 8.05 0.20
CA ALA A 339 -10.94 7.74 1.24
C ALA A 339 -11.45 6.56 2.07
N LYS A 340 -10.58 6.00 2.91
CA LYS A 340 -10.90 4.91 3.81
C LYS A 340 -10.41 5.23 5.22
N PHE A 341 -11.10 4.67 6.19
CA PHE A 341 -10.74 4.73 7.61
C PHE A 341 -11.25 3.49 8.32
N VAL A 342 -10.78 3.25 9.54
CA VAL A 342 -11.21 2.13 10.37
C VAL A 342 -12.26 2.63 11.36
N GLN A 343 -13.47 2.05 11.29
CA GLN A 343 -14.56 2.29 12.22
C GLN A 343 -14.78 1.01 13.05
N ARG A 344 -14.52 1.03 14.36
CA ARG A 344 -14.67 -0.16 15.25
C ARG A 344 -14.13 -1.46 14.64
N ASN A 345 -12.85 -1.48 14.26
CA ASN A 345 -12.19 -2.63 13.63
C ASN A 345 -12.75 -3.06 12.26
N THR A 346 -13.59 -2.23 11.62
CA THR A 346 -14.12 -2.48 10.28
C THR A 346 -13.66 -1.39 9.33
N LEU A 347 -13.18 -1.77 8.15
CA LEU A 347 -12.80 -0.81 7.12
C LEU A 347 -14.05 -0.16 6.52
N LYS A 348 -14.13 1.18 6.54
CA LYS A 348 -15.21 1.96 5.95
C LYS A 348 -14.68 2.89 4.86
N THR A 349 -15.57 3.25 3.93
CA THR A 349 -15.28 4.21 2.87
C THR A 349 -15.86 5.57 3.23
N ALA A 350 -15.01 6.57 3.36
CA ALA A 350 -15.38 7.96 3.51
C ALA A 350 -15.35 8.69 2.15
N LYS A 351 -15.95 9.87 2.10
CA LYS A 351 -15.78 10.83 1.01
C LYS A 351 -15.29 12.16 1.57
N ILE A 352 -14.11 12.60 1.16
CA ILE A 352 -13.57 13.93 1.48
C ILE A 352 -14.23 14.93 0.54
N MET A 353 -14.86 15.97 1.09
CA MET A 353 -15.49 17.04 0.33
C MET A 353 -14.43 18.06 -0.07
N ALA A 354 -13.88 17.92 -1.28
CA ALA A 354 -12.73 18.69 -1.75
C ALA A 354 -13.11 19.85 -2.69
N GLY A 355 -14.22 19.71 -3.41
CA GLY A 355 -14.79 20.79 -4.23
C GLY A 355 -15.22 21.98 -3.38
N ALA A 356 -15.09 23.19 -3.93
CA ALA A 356 -15.29 24.43 -3.17
C ALA A 356 -16.69 24.55 -2.54
N GLN A 357 -17.73 24.10 -3.24
CA GLN A 357 -19.10 24.11 -2.73
C GLN A 357 -19.31 23.01 -1.68
N GLU A 358 -18.97 21.77 -2.01
CA GLU A 358 -19.15 20.62 -1.12
C GLU A 358 -18.37 20.80 0.18
N ARG A 359 -17.15 21.37 0.09
CA ARG A 359 -16.34 21.71 1.24
C ARG A 359 -17.04 22.73 2.13
N ARG A 360 -17.54 23.83 1.56
CA ARG A 360 -18.24 24.87 2.32
C ARG A 360 -19.47 24.32 3.05
N GLU A 361 -20.29 23.53 2.37
CA GLU A 361 -21.48 22.90 2.97
C GLU A 361 -21.12 21.92 4.10
N CYS A 362 -20.03 21.17 3.91
CA CYS A 362 -19.50 20.25 4.91
C CYS A 362 -19.00 21.01 6.16
N GLU A 363 -18.21 22.07 5.97
CA GLU A 363 -17.69 22.90 7.05
C GLU A 363 -18.82 23.58 7.82
N GLU A 364 -19.82 24.16 7.14
CA GLU A 364 -20.96 24.83 7.79
C GLU A 364 -21.76 23.92 8.74
N SER A 365 -21.72 22.60 8.53
CA SER A 365 -22.35 21.63 9.42
C SER A 365 -21.71 21.61 10.83
N ALA A 366 -20.50 22.14 11.00
CA ALA A 366 -19.83 22.29 12.30
C ALA A 366 -20.67 23.07 13.32
N LYS A 367 -21.45 24.08 12.88
CA LYS A 367 -22.30 24.89 13.76
C LYS A 367 -23.41 24.09 14.44
N LYS A 368 -23.71 22.89 13.92
CA LYS A 368 -24.70 21.97 14.50
C LYS A 368 -24.11 21.03 15.55
N ALA A 369 -22.78 21.05 15.75
CA ALA A 369 -22.15 20.27 16.80
C ALA A 369 -22.53 20.84 18.17
N SER A 370 -22.82 19.97 19.13
CA SER A 370 -23.23 20.39 20.48
C SER A 370 -22.18 21.26 21.19
N ILE A 371 -20.89 21.05 20.89
CA ILE A 371 -19.76 21.83 21.41
C ILE A 371 -19.66 23.24 20.80
N TYR A 372 -20.37 23.53 19.71
CA TYR A 372 -20.30 24.77 18.94
C TYR A 372 -21.66 25.47 18.77
N SER A 373 -22.61 25.21 19.67
CA SER A 373 -23.96 25.77 19.62
C SER A 373 -24.02 27.30 19.55
N ASN A 374 -23.01 28.00 20.09
CA ASN A 374 -22.92 29.46 20.10
C ASN A 374 -22.04 30.05 18.99
N VAL A 375 -21.51 29.22 18.08
CA VAL A 375 -20.59 29.65 17.02
C VAL A 375 -21.37 30.21 15.84
N THR A 376 -21.17 31.50 15.56
CA THR A 376 -21.80 32.19 14.40
C THR A 376 -20.96 32.08 13.13
N GLU A 377 -19.63 32.19 13.24
CA GLU A 377 -18.70 32.07 12.12
C GLU A 377 -17.98 30.72 12.12
N VAL A 378 -18.24 29.89 11.10
CA VAL A 378 -17.66 28.53 11.01
C VAL A 378 -16.13 28.53 11.04
N LYS A 379 -15.50 29.54 10.42
CA LYS A 379 -14.04 29.65 10.32
C LYS A 379 -13.35 29.90 11.67
N SER A 380 -14.12 30.28 12.69
CA SER A 380 -13.60 30.41 14.06
C SER A 380 -13.23 29.05 14.67
N VAL A 381 -13.85 27.95 14.22
CA VAL A 381 -13.65 26.58 14.73
C VAL A 381 -13.14 25.61 13.67
N VAL A 382 -13.51 25.80 12.40
CA VAL A 382 -13.00 25.01 11.26
C VAL A 382 -11.95 25.81 10.51
N THR A 383 -10.69 25.48 10.79
CA THR A 383 -9.53 26.11 10.17
C THR A 383 -9.14 25.42 8.85
N GLU A 384 -8.22 26.02 8.09
CA GLU A 384 -7.69 25.42 6.84
C GLU A 384 -6.93 24.10 7.06
N ARG A 385 -6.63 23.75 8.31
CA ARG A 385 -5.98 22.48 8.69
C ARG A 385 -6.94 21.30 8.55
N PHE A 386 -8.25 21.54 8.51
CA PHE A 386 -9.22 20.45 8.44
C PHE A 386 -9.52 19.99 7.01
N LEU A 387 -9.68 18.69 6.86
CA LEU A 387 -10.45 18.03 5.82
C LEU A 387 -11.83 17.69 6.40
N CYS A 388 -12.86 17.65 5.56
CA CYS A 388 -14.24 17.35 5.97
C CYS A 388 -14.80 16.16 5.20
N SER A 389 -15.43 15.22 5.91
CA SER A 389 -16.12 14.05 5.35
C SER A 389 -17.47 13.80 6.04
N GLY A 390 -18.12 12.68 5.75
CA GLY A 390 -19.43 12.33 6.30
C GLY A 390 -20.59 12.90 5.49
N GLY A 391 -21.82 12.69 5.96
CA GLY A 391 -23.10 13.01 5.31
C GLY A 391 -24.09 11.84 5.42
N ALA A 392 -25.35 12.02 5.00
CA ALA A 392 -26.43 11.09 5.33
C ALA A 392 -26.19 9.62 4.95
N SER A 393 -25.47 9.35 3.86
CA SER A 393 -25.15 7.98 3.40
C SER A 393 -23.65 7.66 3.45
N ILE A 394 -22.88 8.41 4.24
CA ILE A 394 -21.43 8.24 4.36
C ILE A 394 -21.11 7.89 5.82
N PRO A 395 -20.45 6.74 6.09
CA PRO A 395 -20.06 6.38 7.44
C PRO A 395 -19.25 7.48 8.14
N ILE A 396 -19.54 7.69 9.43
CA ILE A 396 -18.81 8.62 10.30
C ILE A 396 -17.99 7.87 11.37
N ALA A 397 -16.97 8.49 11.93
CA ALA A 397 -16.12 7.92 12.97
C ALA A 397 -16.91 7.71 14.28
N CYS A 398 -16.58 6.64 15.01
CA CYS A 398 -17.08 6.43 16.36
C CYS A 398 -16.14 7.05 17.40
N LYS A 399 -16.65 7.22 18.63
CA LYS A 399 -15.80 7.35 19.81
C LYS A 399 -14.74 6.23 19.87
N GLY A 400 -13.50 6.68 19.98
CA GLY A 400 -12.28 5.87 19.99
C GLY A 400 -11.68 5.52 18.63
N ASP A 401 -12.33 5.91 17.53
CA ASP A 401 -11.69 5.92 16.21
C ASP A 401 -10.86 7.21 16.00
N SER A 402 -11.04 8.22 16.88
CA SER A 402 -10.22 9.43 16.98
C SER A 402 -8.72 9.14 16.99
N GLY A 403 -7.96 9.91 16.22
CA GLY A 403 -6.54 9.69 15.96
C GLY A 403 -6.25 8.66 14.88
N GLY A 404 -7.24 7.90 14.43
CA GLY A 404 -7.10 6.96 13.33
C GLY A 404 -6.76 7.64 11.99
N PRO A 405 -6.18 6.89 11.04
CA PRO A 405 -5.81 7.45 9.73
C PRO A 405 -7.02 7.55 8.81
N LEU A 406 -7.13 8.69 8.12
CA LEU A 406 -7.92 8.83 6.89
C LEU A 406 -6.97 8.75 5.71
N TYR A 407 -7.12 7.74 4.85
CA TYR A 407 -6.19 7.47 3.76
C TYR A 407 -6.86 7.31 2.41
N VAL A 408 -6.17 7.79 1.37
CA VAL A 408 -6.56 7.64 -0.03
C VAL A 408 -5.80 6.46 -0.62
N GLN A 409 -6.52 5.61 -1.34
CA GLN A 409 -5.93 4.50 -2.07
C GLN A 409 -5.57 4.96 -3.49
N LYS A 410 -4.29 4.88 -3.85
CA LYS A 410 -3.80 5.07 -5.22
C LYS A 410 -3.22 3.75 -5.67
N LYS A 411 -3.79 3.18 -6.72
CA LYS A 411 -3.48 1.81 -7.17
C LYS A 411 -3.71 0.82 -6.01
N TYR A 412 -2.66 0.11 -5.59
CA TYR A 412 -2.68 -0.87 -4.50
C TYR A 412 -2.04 -0.36 -3.21
N ARG A 413 -1.72 0.94 -3.13
CA ARG A 413 -1.03 1.56 -2.01
C ARG A 413 -1.94 2.58 -1.31
N ASN A 414 -1.79 2.69 -0.01
CA ASN A 414 -2.62 3.53 0.86
C ASN A 414 -1.76 4.66 1.42
N ILE A 415 -2.18 5.89 1.18
CA ILE A 415 -1.49 7.12 1.60
C ILE A 415 -2.39 7.85 2.58
N GLN A 416 -1.92 8.06 3.81
CA GLN A 416 -2.65 8.80 4.82
C GLN A 416 -2.65 10.30 4.48
N VAL A 417 -3.84 10.88 4.38
CA VAL A 417 -4.02 12.32 4.08
C VAL A 417 -4.63 13.07 5.25
N GLY A 418 -5.22 12.37 6.22
CA GLY A 418 -5.83 12.96 7.40
C GLY A 418 -5.63 12.14 8.67
N VAL A 419 -5.78 12.81 9.81
CA VAL A 419 -5.91 12.22 11.16
C VAL A 419 -7.31 12.53 11.66
N ILE A 420 -8.11 11.52 12.00
CA ILE A 420 -9.48 11.70 12.53
C ILE A 420 -9.40 12.52 13.82
N SER A 421 -10.13 13.62 13.88
CA SER A 421 -10.07 14.55 15.02
C SER A 421 -11.40 14.55 15.78
N TRP A 422 -12.44 15.17 15.23
CA TRP A 422 -13.74 15.33 15.87
C TRP A 422 -14.89 15.25 14.85
N GLY A 423 -16.12 15.04 15.32
CA GLY A 423 -17.31 14.93 14.49
C GLY A 423 -18.51 15.69 15.06
N VAL A 424 -19.50 15.96 14.21
CA VAL A 424 -20.72 16.70 14.56
C VAL A 424 -21.69 15.84 15.38
N GLU A 425 -21.79 14.56 15.03
CA GLU A 425 -22.63 13.57 15.72
C GLU A 425 -21.78 12.49 16.39
N ASP A 426 -22.30 11.92 17.48
CA ASP A 426 -21.61 10.89 18.29
C ASP A 426 -22.09 9.46 17.97
N HIS A 427 -23.14 9.31 17.17
CA HIS A 427 -23.78 8.02 16.90
C HIS A 427 -23.40 7.46 15.53
N CYS A 428 -22.30 6.71 15.49
CA CYS A 428 -21.72 6.13 14.27
C CYS A 428 -22.37 4.82 13.78
N ASP A 429 -23.19 4.16 14.60
CA ASP A 429 -23.74 2.81 14.31
C ASP A 429 -25.05 2.83 13.52
N ARG A 430 -25.55 4.01 13.18
CA ARG A 430 -26.83 4.15 12.50
C ARG A 430 -26.67 3.78 11.02
N PRO A 431 -27.65 3.10 10.41
CA PRO A 431 -27.61 2.75 8.99
C PRO A 431 -27.70 3.99 8.08
N SER A 432 -28.21 5.11 8.60
CA SER A 432 -28.27 6.41 7.95
C SER A 432 -28.06 7.50 8.99
N HIS A 433 -27.38 8.57 8.59
CA HIS A 433 -27.13 9.74 9.42
C HIS A 433 -27.91 10.94 8.88
N ALA A 434 -27.96 12.03 9.65
CA ALA A 434 -28.45 13.28 9.09
C ALA A 434 -27.44 13.86 8.08
N ASP A 435 -27.91 14.72 7.17
CA ASP A 435 -27.04 15.38 6.18
C ASP A 435 -25.90 16.21 6.80
N HIS A 436 -26.04 16.59 8.06
CA HIS A 436 -25.06 17.37 8.81
C HIS A 436 -24.10 16.53 9.66
N ALA A 437 -24.22 15.20 9.65
CA ALA A 437 -23.30 14.31 10.33
C ALA A 437 -21.95 14.30 9.60
N ARG A 438 -21.05 15.21 9.98
CA ARG A 438 -19.73 15.40 9.37
C ARG A 438 -18.62 15.06 10.34
N ASP A 439 -17.51 14.59 9.78
CA ASP A 439 -16.25 14.38 10.49
C ASP A 439 -15.17 15.32 9.96
N PHE A 440 -14.38 15.83 10.88
CA PHE A 440 -13.26 16.72 10.63
C PHE A 440 -11.94 16.03 10.95
N HIS A 441 -10.99 16.17 10.04
CA HIS A 441 -9.70 15.47 10.10
C HIS A 441 -8.57 16.46 9.92
N ILE A 442 -7.49 16.35 10.69
CA ILE A 442 -6.30 17.19 10.48
C ILE A 442 -5.59 16.72 9.22
N SER A 443 -5.46 17.62 8.24
CA SER A 443 -4.73 17.40 7.00
C SER A 443 -3.25 17.19 7.29
N VAL A 444 -2.74 16.02 6.90
CA VAL A 444 -1.33 15.66 7.07
C VAL A 444 -0.41 16.64 6.32
N PHE A 445 -0.86 17.19 5.18
CA PHE A 445 -0.12 18.23 4.45
C PHE A 445 0.11 19.49 5.29
N ARG A 446 -0.84 19.86 6.15
CA ARG A 446 -0.78 21.09 6.95
C ARG A 446 0.05 20.97 8.23
N ILE A 447 0.36 19.73 8.65
CA ILE A 447 1.27 19.43 9.77
C ILE A 447 2.62 18.87 9.30
N MET A 448 2.85 18.79 7.98
CA MET A 448 4.05 18.20 7.40
C MET A 448 5.37 18.84 7.87
N PRO A 449 5.49 20.18 8.02
CA PRO A 449 6.72 20.78 8.54
C PRO A 449 7.10 20.24 9.92
N TRP A 450 6.12 20.07 10.81
CA TRP A 450 6.33 19.51 12.14
C TRP A 450 6.67 18.01 12.10
N LEU A 451 6.03 17.24 11.22
CA LEU A 451 6.41 15.83 11.02
C LEU A 451 7.87 15.71 10.55
N LYS A 452 8.30 16.54 9.59
CA LYS A 452 9.69 16.59 9.11
C LYS A 452 10.67 16.91 10.25
N GLU A 453 10.31 17.85 11.13
CA GLU A 453 11.13 18.24 12.28
C GLU A 453 11.31 17.11 13.29
N VAL A 454 10.23 16.41 13.65
CA VAL A 454 10.26 15.42 14.75
C VAL A 454 10.78 14.05 14.30
N MET A 455 10.44 13.61 13.08
CA MET A 455 10.74 12.27 12.57
C MET A 455 11.54 12.26 11.27
N GLY A 456 12.25 13.36 10.96
CA GLY A 456 13.08 13.52 9.76
C GLY A 456 14.14 12.43 9.56
N ASP A 457 14.70 11.90 10.65
CA ASP A 457 15.70 10.83 10.59
C ASP A 457 15.08 9.45 10.30
N SER A 458 13.77 9.30 10.45
CA SER A 458 13.07 8.02 10.34
C SER A 458 12.38 7.82 8.98
N VAL A 459 12.17 8.89 8.22
CA VAL A 459 11.45 8.88 6.95
C VAL A 459 12.11 9.84 5.96
N GLN A 460 12.29 9.38 4.72
CA GLN A 460 12.87 10.20 3.66
C GLN A 460 11.83 11.16 3.06
N PHE A 461 11.76 12.37 3.63
CA PHE A 461 10.89 13.44 3.14
C PHE A 461 11.44 14.10 1.87
N LEU A 462 10.56 14.68 1.06
CA LEU A 462 10.95 15.56 -0.06
C LEU A 462 11.54 16.86 0.48
N ALA A 463 12.55 17.39 -0.21
CA ALA A 463 13.21 18.64 0.16
C ALA A 463 12.27 19.86 0.04
N HIS A 464 11.36 19.84 -0.93
CA HIS A 464 10.45 20.94 -1.26
C HIS A 464 8.98 20.56 -1.05
#